data_AF-A0AAW1LAM9-F1
#
_entry.id   AF-A0AAW1LAM9-F1
#
_cell.length_a   1.000
_cell.length_b   1.000
_cell.length_c   1.000
_cell.angle_alpha   90.00
_cell.angle_beta   90.00
_cell.angle_gamma   90.00
#
_symmetry.space_group_name_H-M   'P 1'
#
loop_
_entity.id
_entity.type
_entity.pdbx_description
1 polymer ?
#
loop_
_entity_poly.entity_id
_entity_poly.type
_entity_poly.pdbx_seq_one_letter_code
_entity_poly.pdbx_strand_id
1 'polypeptide(L)'
;MVEYISAVMSLVQQLADINHNVDDKEVAMMILDGLPSEVDPLIMGIEAIAHTTISTEMIKSRLLQDDYQRRNLENTSKKFWKIEELPDSEYYSKEELSCENHFDSEYYSKEELSCENHFETTFKREQDGRFTVSLPLKENHANLGESLGIAEKRLISMEKKFVRDSSLQGEYRRFMEIATGFTTNRVEIRSEFTIKTL
;
A
#
# COMPACT_ATOMS: atom_id res chain seq x y z
N MET A 1 6.67 -36.37 -8.73
CA MET A 1 7.59 -37.30 -8.04
C MET A 1 7.05 -38.74 -8.03
N VAL A 2 5.79 -38.96 -7.63
CA VAL A 2 5.14 -40.28 -7.62
C VAL A 2 5.22 -41.04 -8.97
N GLU A 3 4.96 -40.35 -10.09
CA GLU A 3 5.01 -40.97 -11.42
C GLU A 3 6.40 -41.47 -11.80
N TYR A 4 7.44 -40.69 -11.50
CA TYR A 4 8.84 -41.07 -11.72
C TYR A 4 9.23 -42.32 -10.92
N ILE A 5 8.91 -42.35 -9.62
CA ILE A 5 9.18 -43.53 -8.76
C ILE A 5 8.45 -44.76 -9.30
N SER A 6 7.20 -44.59 -9.75
CA SER A 6 6.42 -45.71 -10.31
C SER A 6 7.03 -46.25 -11.61
N ALA A 7 7.57 -45.36 -12.46
CA ALA A 7 8.25 -45.75 -13.69
C ALA A 7 9.56 -46.50 -13.40
N VAL A 8 10.38 -46.01 -12.45
CA VAL A 8 11.61 -46.68 -12.02
C VAL A 8 11.31 -48.06 -11.44
N MET A 9 10.32 -48.17 -10.54
CA MET A 9 9.91 -49.45 -9.96
C MET A 9 9.37 -50.42 -11.02
N SER A 10 8.64 -49.92 -12.01
CA SER A 10 8.17 -50.76 -13.12
C SER A 10 9.33 -51.29 -13.98
N LEU A 11 10.38 -50.50 -14.19
CA LEU A 11 11.58 -50.94 -14.91
C LEU A 11 12.36 -51.98 -14.11
N VAL A 12 12.53 -51.77 -12.80
CA VAL A 12 13.15 -52.75 -11.90
C VAL A 12 12.38 -54.06 -11.92
N GLN A 13 11.05 -54.01 -11.92
CA GLN A 13 10.21 -55.20 -12.02
C GLN A 13 10.39 -55.91 -13.37
N GLN A 14 10.44 -55.18 -14.49
CA GLN A 14 10.71 -55.76 -15.82
C GLN A 14 12.08 -56.43 -15.89
N LEU A 15 13.11 -55.86 -15.27
CA LEU A 15 14.44 -56.48 -15.20
C LEU A 15 14.41 -57.78 -14.38
N ALA A 16 13.68 -57.78 -13.26
CA ALA A 16 13.50 -58.97 -12.44
C ALA A 16 12.81 -60.10 -13.23
N ASP A 17 11.82 -59.78 -14.07
CA ASP A 17 11.11 -60.74 -14.92
C ASP A 17 12.02 -61.37 -16.00
N ILE A 18 13.11 -60.70 -16.39
CA ILE A 18 14.16 -61.22 -17.30
C ILE A 18 15.32 -61.86 -16.50
N ASN A 19 15.07 -62.19 -15.23
CA ASN A 19 16.01 -62.82 -14.31
C ASN A 19 17.25 -61.97 -13.97
N HIS A 20 17.12 -60.65 -14.08
CA HIS A 20 18.12 -59.66 -13.67
C HIS A 20 17.64 -58.89 -12.43
N ASN A 21 18.04 -59.35 -11.24
CA ASN A 21 17.66 -58.70 -9.99
C ASN A 21 18.63 -57.55 -9.65
N VAL A 22 18.11 -56.35 -9.46
CA VAL A 22 18.89 -55.16 -9.05
C VAL A 22 18.94 -55.10 -7.52
N ASP A 23 20.08 -54.75 -6.94
CA ASP A 23 20.21 -54.62 -5.48
C ASP A 23 19.39 -53.44 -4.96
N ASP A 24 18.79 -53.56 -3.77
CA ASP A 24 17.92 -52.53 -3.18
C ASP A 24 18.65 -51.18 -3.03
N LYS A 25 19.96 -51.23 -2.78
CA LYS A 25 20.81 -50.03 -2.68
C LYS A 25 21.00 -49.34 -4.04
N GLU A 26 21.11 -50.11 -5.11
CA GLU A 26 21.24 -49.58 -6.47
C GLU A 26 19.92 -48.96 -6.94
N VAL A 27 18.79 -49.61 -6.64
CA VAL A 27 17.44 -49.06 -6.90
C VAL A 27 17.24 -47.75 -6.13
N ALA A 28 17.65 -47.71 -4.87
CA ALA A 28 17.60 -46.52 -4.05
C ALA A 28 18.44 -45.36 -4.60
N MET A 29 19.68 -45.64 -5.05
CA MET A 29 20.54 -44.62 -5.67
C MET A 29 19.96 -44.11 -6.99
N MET A 30 19.41 -44.99 -7.84
CA MET A 30 18.75 -44.58 -9.09
C MET A 30 17.56 -43.63 -8.84
N ILE A 31 16.78 -43.88 -7.79
CA ILE A 31 15.65 -43.00 -7.42
C ILE A 31 16.15 -41.65 -6.94
N LEU A 32 17.25 -41.58 -6.18
CA LEU A 32 17.79 -40.32 -5.68
C LEU A 32 18.47 -39.49 -6.78
N ASP A 33 19.25 -40.11 -7.67
CA ASP A 33 19.98 -39.44 -8.76
C ASP A 33 19.06 -38.82 -9.82
N GLY A 34 17.83 -39.32 -9.98
CA GLY A 34 16.87 -38.79 -10.94
C GLY A 34 15.87 -37.79 -10.35
N LEU A 35 16.05 -37.34 -9.11
CA LEU A 35 15.23 -36.28 -8.53
C LEU A 35 15.66 -34.89 -9.03
N PRO A 36 14.72 -33.94 -9.19
CA PRO A 36 15.06 -32.56 -9.53
C PRO A 36 15.84 -31.87 -8.40
N SER A 37 16.70 -30.90 -8.73
CA SER A 37 17.51 -30.14 -7.77
C SER A 37 16.69 -29.37 -6.71
N GLU A 38 15.39 -29.15 -6.97
CA GLU A 38 14.48 -28.55 -5.98
C GLU A 38 14.27 -29.44 -4.72
N VAL A 39 14.73 -30.69 -4.76
CA VAL A 39 14.59 -31.69 -3.68
C VAL A 39 15.93 -31.94 -2.96
N ASP A 40 17.00 -31.22 -3.30
CA ASP A 40 18.34 -31.36 -2.69
C ASP A 40 18.36 -31.25 -1.15
N PRO A 41 17.61 -30.33 -0.49
CA PRO A 41 17.53 -30.28 0.97
C PRO A 41 16.91 -31.54 1.59
N LEU A 42 16.01 -32.20 0.86
CA LEU A 42 15.39 -33.47 1.28
C LEU A 42 16.34 -34.65 1.09
N ILE A 43 17.09 -34.67 -0.01
CA ILE A 43 18.15 -35.66 -0.25
C ILE A 43 19.18 -35.58 0.88
N MET A 44 19.65 -34.37 1.22
CA MET A 44 20.56 -34.12 2.34
C MET A 44 19.96 -34.58 3.69
N GLY A 45 18.67 -34.36 3.91
CA GLY A 45 17.97 -34.84 5.12
C GLY A 45 17.84 -36.36 5.19
N ILE A 46 17.63 -37.04 4.06
CA ILE A 46 17.55 -38.50 3.98
C ILE A 46 18.93 -39.14 4.17
N GLU A 47 19.97 -38.58 3.54
CA GLU A 47 21.37 -38.99 3.69
C GLU A 47 21.88 -38.80 5.12
N ALA A 48 21.51 -37.70 5.78
CA ALA A 48 21.91 -37.42 7.16
C ALA A 48 21.29 -38.39 8.20
N ILE A 49 20.12 -38.98 7.91
CA ILE A 49 19.44 -39.93 8.82
C ILE A 49 19.88 -41.37 8.53
N ALA A 50 20.30 -41.68 7.31
CA ALA A 50 20.62 -43.03 6.87
C ALA A 50 22.10 -43.39 7.15
N HIS A 51 22.47 -43.59 8.41
CA HIS A 51 23.86 -43.90 8.76
C HIS A 51 24.34 -45.31 8.38
N THR A 52 23.49 -46.25 7.94
CA THR A 52 23.95 -47.63 7.65
C THR A 52 23.32 -48.35 6.46
N THR A 53 22.07 -48.09 6.05
CA THR A 53 21.50 -48.68 4.82
C THR A 53 20.31 -47.84 4.33
N ILE A 54 20.49 -47.12 3.22
CA ILE A 54 19.38 -46.52 2.48
C ILE A 54 18.62 -47.67 1.79
N SER A 55 17.35 -47.84 2.15
CA SER A 55 16.45 -48.79 1.49
C SER A 55 15.44 -48.05 0.62
N THR A 56 15.04 -48.67 -0.48
CA THR A 56 14.04 -48.16 -1.42
C THR A 56 12.73 -47.78 -0.71
N GLU A 57 12.31 -48.55 0.30
CA GLU A 57 11.09 -48.27 1.08
C GLU A 57 11.21 -47.04 1.99
N MET A 58 12.41 -46.77 2.52
CA MET A 58 12.67 -45.58 3.32
C MET A 58 12.63 -44.31 2.47
N ILE A 59 13.19 -44.36 1.26
CA ILE A 59 13.12 -43.25 0.30
C ILE A 59 11.67 -43.02 -0.13
N LYS A 60 10.97 -44.07 -0.59
CA LYS A 60 9.57 -43.97 -1.02
C LYS A 60 8.68 -43.36 0.05
N SER A 61 8.78 -43.85 1.29
CA SER A 61 7.94 -43.35 2.39
C SER A 61 8.21 -41.89 2.71
N ARG A 62 9.48 -41.46 2.71
CA ARG A 62 9.85 -40.05 2.95
C ARG A 62 9.43 -39.13 1.81
N LEU A 63 9.66 -39.53 0.56
CA LEU A 63 9.26 -38.75 -0.62
C LEU A 63 7.73 -38.62 -0.71
N LEU A 64 6.98 -39.68 -0.43
CA LEU A 64 5.51 -39.63 -0.38
C LEU A 64 4.99 -38.74 0.75
N GLN A 65 5.64 -38.77 1.91
CA GLN A 65 5.29 -37.91 3.03
C GLN A 65 5.53 -36.44 2.70
N ASP A 66 6.65 -36.10 2.04
CA ASP A 66 6.94 -34.73 1.63
C ASP A 66 5.97 -34.24 0.54
N ASP A 67 5.71 -35.06 -0.49
CA ASP A 67 4.71 -34.76 -1.53
C ASP A 67 3.31 -34.52 -0.95
N TYR A 68 2.96 -35.21 0.14
CA TYR A 68 1.70 -34.98 0.85
C TYR A 68 1.69 -33.64 1.57
N GLN A 69 2.78 -33.31 2.28
CA GLN A 69 2.90 -32.03 3.00
C GLN A 69 2.91 -30.84 2.04
N ARG A 70 3.65 -30.91 0.93
CA ARG A 70 3.68 -29.86 -0.10
C ARG A 70 2.29 -29.60 -0.68
N ARG A 71 1.57 -30.66 -1.08
CA ARG A 71 0.19 -30.54 -1.59
C ARG A 71 -0.76 -29.96 -0.54
N ASN A 72 -0.60 -30.33 0.73
CA ASN A 72 -1.42 -29.77 1.79
C ASN A 72 -1.13 -28.27 1.99
N LEU A 73 0.15 -27.87 1.95
CA LEU A 73 0.57 -26.48 2.05
C LEU A 73 0.05 -25.63 0.88
N GLU A 74 0.14 -26.16 -0.35
CA GLU A 74 -0.44 -25.53 -1.54
C GLU A 74 -1.96 -25.38 -1.41
N ASN A 75 -2.65 -26.40 -0.90
CA ASN A 75 -4.09 -26.34 -0.68
C ASN A 75 -4.46 -25.32 0.41
N THR A 76 -3.70 -25.23 1.50
CA THR A 76 -3.92 -24.21 2.52
C THR A 76 -3.62 -22.80 2.00
N SER A 77 -2.56 -22.65 1.20
CA SER A 77 -2.21 -21.39 0.54
C SER A 77 -3.31 -20.96 -0.43
N LYS A 78 -3.77 -21.85 -1.32
CA LYS A 78 -4.90 -21.59 -2.23
C LYS A 78 -6.19 -21.23 -1.49
N LYS A 79 -6.47 -21.86 -0.35
CA LYS A 79 -7.63 -21.52 0.49
C LYS A 79 -7.49 -20.14 1.13
N PHE A 80 -6.28 -19.77 1.57
CA PHE A 80 -5.97 -18.46 2.12
C PHE A 80 -6.15 -17.38 1.06
N TRP A 81 -5.55 -17.56 -0.12
CA TRP A 81 -5.68 -16.62 -1.23
C TRP A 81 -7.13 -16.51 -1.73
N LYS A 82 -7.91 -17.59 -1.73
CA LYS A 82 -9.36 -17.52 -2.04
C LYS A 82 -10.17 -16.66 -1.06
N ILE A 83 -9.67 -16.41 0.15
CA ILE A 83 -10.32 -15.56 1.15
C ILE A 83 -9.87 -14.10 0.99
N GLU A 84 -8.61 -13.85 0.63
CA GLU A 84 -8.06 -12.50 0.45
C GLU A 84 -8.19 -11.95 -0.97
N GLU A 85 -8.37 -12.82 -1.96
CA GLU A 85 -8.71 -12.42 -3.33
C GLU A 85 -10.13 -11.88 -3.34
N LEU A 86 -10.22 -10.60 -3.68
CA LEU A 86 -11.44 -9.93 -4.09
C LEU A 86 -12.14 -10.80 -5.16
N PRO A 87 -13.44 -11.13 -5.00
CA PRO A 87 -14.14 -11.98 -5.96
C PRO A 87 -14.06 -11.40 -7.37
N ASP A 88 -14.05 -12.27 -8.39
CA ASP A 88 -14.11 -11.83 -9.78
C ASP A 88 -15.27 -10.85 -10.00
N SER A 89 -15.03 -9.83 -10.82
CA SER A 89 -15.88 -8.65 -11.08
C SER A 89 -17.39 -8.93 -11.19
N GLU A 90 -17.76 -10.13 -11.59
CA GLU A 90 -19.13 -10.63 -11.76
C GLU A 90 -19.96 -10.71 -10.46
N TYR A 91 -19.33 -10.61 -9.27
CA TYR A 91 -20.01 -10.67 -7.97
C TYR A 91 -20.24 -9.32 -7.27
N TYR A 92 -19.71 -8.24 -7.83
CA TYR A 92 -19.93 -6.92 -7.23
C TYR A 92 -21.32 -6.40 -7.54
N SER A 93 -21.91 -5.72 -6.56
CA SER A 93 -23.09 -4.91 -6.83
C SER A 93 -22.75 -3.79 -7.82
N LYS A 94 -23.77 -3.27 -8.49
CA LYS A 94 -23.60 -2.22 -9.50
C LYS A 94 -23.01 -0.94 -8.89
N GLU A 95 -23.24 -0.74 -7.59
CA GLU A 95 -22.69 0.33 -6.76
C GLU A 95 -21.23 0.07 -6.34
N GLU A 96 -20.80 -1.17 -6.19
CA GLU A 96 -19.40 -1.51 -5.86
C GLU A 96 -18.51 -1.50 -7.11
N LEU A 97 -19.03 -1.96 -8.26
CA LEU A 97 -18.38 -1.83 -9.57
C LEU A 97 -18.19 -0.38 -10.01
N SER A 98 -18.93 0.58 -9.45
CA SER A 98 -18.72 2.00 -9.78
C SER A 98 -17.42 2.55 -9.20
N CYS A 99 -16.87 1.91 -8.17
CA CYS A 99 -15.63 2.32 -7.52
C CYS A 99 -14.37 1.77 -8.22
N GLU A 100 -14.47 0.66 -8.96
CA GLU A 100 -13.33 0.03 -9.65
C GLU A 100 -13.02 0.66 -11.02
N ASN A 101 -14.02 1.23 -11.69
CA ASN A 101 -13.87 1.86 -13.01
C ASN A 101 -13.45 3.34 -12.93
N HIS A 102 -12.44 3.64 -12.10
CA HIS A 102 -11.93 5.01 -11.87
C HIS A 102 -11.22 5.65 -13.09
N PHE A 103 -11.26 5.02 -14.26
CA PHE A 103 -10.68 5.54 -15.50
C PHE A 103 -11.70 6.13 -16.47
N ASP A 104 -13.00 5.86 -16.29
CA ASP A 104 -14.06 6.44 -17.12
C ASP A 104 -14.82 7.52 -16.33
N SER A 105 -14.78 8.74 -16.87
CA SER A 105 -15.43 9.97 -16.38
C SER A 105 -16.95 9.85 -16.14
N GLU A 106 -17.58 8.73 -16.48
CA GLU A 106 -19.03 8.52 -16.44
C GLU A 106 -19.57 8.09 -15.05
N TYR A 107 -18.68 7.83 -14.08
CA TYR A 107 -19.04 7.28 -12.75
C TYR A 107 -18.92 8.26 -11.57
N TYR A 108 -18.47 9.49 -11.78
CA TYR A 108 -18.42 10.46 -10.69
C TYR A 108 -19.82 10.95 -10.31
N SER A 109 -20.12 10.95 -9.00
CA SER A 109 -21.21 11.76 -8.49
C SER A 109 -20.93 13.25 -8.78
N LYS A 110 -21.98 14.08 -8.76
CA LYS A 110 -21.82 15.53 -9.02
C LYS A 110 -20.85 16.20 -8.04
N GLU A 111 -20.80 15.71 -6.81
CA GLU A 111 -19.91 16.23 -5.77
C GLU A 111 -18.46 15.81 -6.01
N GLU A 112 -18.23 14.55 -6.40
CA GLU A 112 -16.90 14.05 -6.73
C GLU A 112 -16.34 14.72 -7.99
N LEU A 113 -17.17 14.87 -9.03
CA LEU A 113 -16.78 15.59 -10.25
C LEU A 113 -16.42 17.06 -9.95
N SER A 114 -17.16 17.69 -9.04
CA SER A 114 -16.85 19.06 -8.60
C SER A 114 -15.52 19.13 -7.85
N CYS A 115 -15.25 18.16 -6.97
CA CYS A 115 -13.99 18.07 -6.24
C CYS A 115 -12.80 17.82 -7.17
N GLU A 116 -12.95 16.93 -8.16
CA GLU A 116 -11.91 16.62 -9.14
C GLU A 116 -11.58 17.86 -9.99
N ASN A 117 -12.60 18.50 -10.57
CA ASN A 117 -12.42 19.74 -11.33
C ASN A 117 -11.78 20.86 -10.46
N HIS A 118 -12.18 20.97 -9.19
CA HIS A 118 -11.61 21.95 -8.26
C HIS A 118 -10.14 21.66 -7.95
N PHE A 119 -9.79 20.39 -7.79
CA PHE A 119 -8.41 19.96 -7.62
C PHE A 119 -7.59 20.29 -8.87
N GLU A 120 -8.01 19.84 -10.06
CA GLU A 120 -7.29 20.10 -11.31
C GLU A 120 -7.08 21.59 -11.59
N THR A 121 -8.09 22.42 -11.31
CA THR A 121 -8.01 23.86 -11.56
C THR A 121 -7.15 24.62 -10.54
N THR A 122 -7.10 24.16 -9.28
CA THR A 122 -6.44 24.89 -8.19
C THR A 122 -5.12 24.27 -7.76
N PHE A 123 -4.83 23.04 -8.16
CA PHE A 123 -3.58 22.35 -7.91
C PHE A 123 -2.44 22.96 -8.73
N LYS A 124 -1.39 23.39 -8.05
CA LYS A 124 -0.17 23.91 -8.67
C LYS A 124 1.05 23.44 -7.89
N ARG A 125 2.16 23.26 -8.60
CA ARG A 125 3.48 23.07 -8.01
C ARG A 125 4.27 24.36 -8.11
N GLU A 126 4.66 24.89 -6.97
CA GLU A 126 5.46 26.10 -6.85
C GLU A 126 6.93 25.85 -7.22
N GLN A 127 7.68 26.92 -7.49
CA GLN A 127 9.10 26.84 -7.89
C GLN A 127 10.01 26.25 -6.80
N ASP A 128 9.60 26.32 -5.53
CA ASP A 128 10.29 25.69 -4.38
C ASP A 128 9.98 24.19 -4.25
N GLY A 129 9.12 23.65 -5.13
CA GLY A 129 8.71 22.25 -5.13
C GLY A 129 7.49 21.95 -4.24
N ARG A 130 6.90 22.96 -3.58
CA ARG A 130 5.68 22.80 -2.77
C ARG A 130 4.46 22.60 -3.65
N PHE A 131 3.55 21.75 -3.19
CA PHE A 131 2.23 21.58 -3.80
C PHE A 131 1.22 22.47 -3.09
N THR A 132 0.47 23.23 -3.87
CA THR A 132 -0.56 24.13 -3.38
C THR A 132 -1.88 23.73 -4.03
N VAL A 133 -2.92 23.55 -3.22
CA VAL A 133 -4.29 23.30 -3.65
C VAL A 133 -5.19 24.25 -2.88
N SER A 134 -6.17 24.86 -3.54
CA SER A 134 -7.12 25.73 -2.86
C SER A 134 -8.21 24.87 -2.23
N LEU A 135 -8.71 25.21 -1.04
CA LEU A 135 -9.90 24.54 -0.52
C LEU A 135 -11.17 25.07 -1.22
N PRO A 136 -12.10 24.18 -1.59
CA PRO A 136 -13.38 24.61 -2.15
C PRO A 136 -14.19 25.36 -1.08
N LEU A 137 -14.69 26.54 -1.45
CA LEU A 137 -15.62 27.31 -0.64
C LEU A 137 -17.04 26.85 -0.96
N LYS A 138 -17.90 26.72 0.05
CA LYS A 138 -19.32 26.36 -0.18
C LYS A 138 -19.99 27.54 -0.89
N GLU A 139 -20.63 27.31 -2.04
CA GLU A 139 -21.18 28.38 -2.91
C GLU A 139 -22.20 29.33 -2.22
N ASN A 140 -22.71 28.98 -1.04
CA ASN A 140 -23.63 29.81 -0.25
C ASN A 140 -22.94 30.48 0.95
N HIS A 141 -22.08 31.47 0.69
CA HIS A 141 -21.55 32.39 1.72
C HIS A 141 -22.35 33.70 1.83
N ALA A 142 -23.62 33.71 1.40
CA ALA A 142 -24.45 34.91 1.35
C ALA A 142 -24.60 35.65 2.71
N ASN A 143 -24.29 35.00 3.83
CA ASN A 143 -24.47 35.54 5.17
C ASN A 143 -23.17 35.59 6.02
N LEU A 144 -22.03 36.02 5.47
CA LEU A 144 -20.84 36.32 6.31
C LEU A 144 -21.04 37.54 7.26
N GLY A 145 -22.23 38.17 7.25
CA GLY A 145 -22.63 39.25 8.15
C GLY A 145 -21.74 40.49 8.06
N GLU A 146 -21.92 41.45 8.97
CA GLU A 146 -21.08 42.67 9.07
C GLU A 146 -19.75 42.43 9.80
N SER A 147 -19.12 41.26 9.58
CA SER A 147 -17.85 40.91 10.22
C SER A 147 -16.73 41.92 9.90
N LEU A 148 -16.74 42.48 8.68
CA LEU A 148 -15.82 43.51 8.24
C LEU A 148 -15.91 44.77 9.12
N GLY A 149 -17.12 45.32 9.31
CA GLY A 149 -17.30 46.55 10.11
C GLY A 149 -16.94 46.35 11.59
N ILE A 150 -17.15 45.14 12.13
CA ILE A 150 -16.70 44.78 13.48
C ILE A 150 -15.16 44.69 13.53
N ALA A 151 -14.54 44.07 12.52
CA ALA A 151 -13.10 43.94 12.42
C ALA A 151 -12.41 45.31 12.30
N GLU A 152 -12.94 46.22 11.48
CA GLU A 152 -12.44 47.59 11.31
C GLU A 152 -12.50 48.38 12.62
N LYS A 153 -13.64 48.35 13.32
CA LYS A 153 -13.78 49.03 14.63
C LYS A 153 -12.79 48.48 15.65
N ARG A 154 -12.56 47.16 15.66
CA ARG A 154 -11.57 46.52 16.55
C ARG A 154 -10.15 46.92 16.18
N LEU A 155 -9.82 46.96 14.90
CA LEU A 155 -8.50 47.36 14.40
C LEU A 155 -8.19 48.81 14.83
N ILE A 156 -9.08 49.76 14.54
CA ILE A 156 -8.93 51.16 14.92
C ILE A 156 -8.79 51.32 16.44
N SER A 157 -9.56 50.54 17.22
CA SER A 157 -9.46 50.53 18.68
C SER A 157 -8.07 50.07 19.15
N MET A 158 -7.53 49.02 18.54
CA MET A 158 -6.18 48.53 18.81
C MET A 158 -5.10 49.53 18.41
N GLU A 159 -5.23 50.19 17.25
CA GLU A 159 -4.31 51.24 16.82
C GLU A 159 -4.26 52.40 17.81
N LYS A 160 -5.42 52.85 18.29
CA LYS A 160 -5.51 53.88 19.34
C LYS A 160 -4.85 53.44 20.64
N LYS A 161 -4.91 52.15 20.99
CA LYS A 161 -4.20 51.61 22.17
C LYS A 161 -2.69 51.59 21.95
N PHE A 162 -2.22 51.21 20.76
CA PHE A 162 -0.79 51.20 20.43
C PHE A 162 -0.16 52.60 20.43
N VAL A 163 -0.91 53.63 20.05
CA VAL A 163 -0.44 55.03 20.15
C VAL A 163 -0.27 55.46 21.61
N ARG A 164 -1.10 54.93 22.52
CA ARG A 164 -1.06 55.27 23.96
C ARG A 164 -0.03 54.45 24.73
N ASP A 165 0.24 53.22 24.29
CA ASP A 165 1.14 52.28 24.93
C ASP A 165 2.09 51.65 23.89
N SER A 166 3.29 52.22 23.80
CA SER A 166 4.33 51.75 22.89
C SER A 166 4.91 50.40 23.29
N SER A 167 4.85 50.03 24.57
CA SER A 167 5.33 48.73 25.05
C SER A 167 4.43 47.61 24.53
N LEU A 168 3.12 47.80 24.68
CA LEU A 168 2.10 46.86 24.17
C LEU A 168 2.19 46.69 22.64
N GLN A 169 2.46 47.78 21.91
CA GLN A 169 2.65 47.71 20.46
C GLN A 169 3.86 46.84 20.08
N GLY A 170 4.98 46.97 20.80
CA GLY A 170 6.18 46.19 20.56
C GLY A 170 5.96 44.69 20.81
N GLU A 171 5.33 44.36 21.93
CA GLU A 171 5.00 42.97 22.29
C GLU A 171 4.02 42.34 21.29
N TYR A 172 2.98 43.07 20.89
CA TYR A 172 2.02 42.61 19.90
C TYR A 172 2.67 42.36 18.54
N ARG A 173 3.54 43.27 18.08
CA ARG A 173 4.28 43.11 16.82
C ARG A 173 5.13 41.84 16.85
N ARG A 174 5.88 41.65 17.94
CA ARG A 174 6.72 40.46 18.12
C ARG A 174 5.89 39.19 18.12
N PHE A 175 4.73 39.18 18.78
CA PHE A 175 3.82 38.04 18.75
C PHE A 175 3.33 37.75 17.33
N MET A 176 2.91 38.77 16.58
CA MET A 176 2.41 38.60 15.22
C MET A 176 3.49 38.07 14.25
N GLU A 177 4.73 38.52 14.42
CA GLU A 177 5.88 37.99 13.66
C GLU A 177 6.11 36.49 13.93
N ILE A 178 6.01 36.07 15.21
CA ILE A 178 6.16 34.66 15.59
C ILE A 178 4.97 33.83 15.08
N ALA A 179 3.74 34.32 15.24
CA ALA A 179 2.53 33.57 14.90
C ALA A 179 2.34 33.37 13.39
N THR A 180 2.79 34.31 12.57
CA THR A 180 2.60 34.26 11.11
C THR A 180 3.79 33.62 10.38
N GLY A 181 4.95 33.47 11.01
CA GLY A 181 6.14 32.86 10.40
C GLY A 181 6.77 33.68 9.27
N PHE A 182 6.21 34.84 8.93
CA PHE A 182 6.76 35.81 7.99
C PHE A 182 7.24 37.02 8.78
N THR A 183 8.51 37.41 8.63
CA THR A 183 8.96 38.73 9.09
C THR A 183 8.11 39.76 8.36
N THR A 184 7.35 40.58 9.08
CA THR A 184 6.45 41.62 8.53
C THR A 184 7.24 42.77 7.90
N ASN A 185 8.17 42.48 7.00
CA ASN A 185 8.77 43.43 6.07
C ASN A 185 7.84 43.55 4.86
N ARG A 186 6.65 44.13 5.06
CA ARG A 186 5.91 45.00 4.12
C ARG A 186 4.49 45.29 4.61
N VAL A 187 4.33 45.78 5.84
CA VAL A 187 3.26 46.75 6.08
C VAL A 187 3.94 48.11 6.02
N GLU A 188 4.10 48.64 4.80
CA GLU A 188 4.29 50.08 4.65
C GLU A 188 3.07 50.73 5.28
N ILE A 189 3.24 51.24 6.50
CA ILE A 189 2.33 52.19 7.10
C ILE A 189 2.42 53.43 6.21
N ARG A 190 1.65 53.45 5.12
CA ARG A 190 1.41 54.68 4.38
C ARG A 190 0.74 55.63 5.36
N SER A 191 1.48 56.63 5.78
CA SER A 191 1.05 57.74 6.65
C SER A 191 -0.01 58.64 6.01
N GLU A 192 -0.78 58.14 5.04
CA GLU A 192 -1.76 58.88 4.26
C GLU A 192 -3.04 58.05 4.11
N PHE A 193 -3.66 57.67 5.23
CA PHE A 193 -5.11 57.53 5.26
C PHE A 193 -5.68 58.68 6.09
N THR A 194 -5.65 59.87 5.49
CA THR A 194 -6.50 60.97 5.93
C THR A 194 -7.93 60.58 5.51
N ILE A 195 -8.67 59.95 6.43
CA ILE A 195 -10.12 59.84 6.29
C ILE A 195 -10.67 61.25 6.42
N LYS A 196 -10.85 61.93 5.28
CA LYS A 196 -11.63 63.15 5.20
C LYS A 196 -13.06 62.80 5.59
N THR A 197 -13.49 63.38 6.69
CA THR A 197 -14.86 63.38 7.18
C THR A 197 -15.71 64.16 6.17
N LEU A 198 -16.69 63.47 5.57
CA LEU A 198 -17.93 64.06 5.06
C LEU A 198 -19.08 63.20 5.59
#